data_AF-A0A819ET50-F1
#
_entry.id   AF-A0A819ET50-F1
#
_cell.length_a   1.000
_cell.length_b   1.000
_cell.length_c   1.000
_cell.angle_alpha   90.00
_cell.angle_beta   90.00
_cell.angle_gamma   90.00
#
_symmetry.space_group_name_H-M   'P 1'
#
loop_
_entity.id
_entity.type
_entity.pdbx_description
1 polymer ?
#
loop_
_entity_poly.entity_id
_entity_poly.type
_entity_poly.pdbx_seq_one_letter_code
_entity_poly.pdbx_strand_id
1 'polypeptide(L)'
;MKTFKRFLLEWSKTSVMNHARRAHTASTLSNGNVLVTGGFARHALNDCELYDPSTKTWTTVGSMNEERTQHTVSMLKDGKVLVTGGSYFGVFLNSAELY
;
A
#
# COMPACT_ATOMS: atom_id res chain seq x y z
N MET A 1 -29.32 -8.55 -32.60
CA MET A 1 -27.95 -8.04 -32.41
C MET A 1 -27.76 -7.69 -30.94
N LYS A 2 -26.93 -8.44 -30.19
CA LYS A 2 -26.50 -8.03 -28.85
C LYS A 2 -25.09 -7.47 -28.99
N THR A 3 -24.98 -6.16 -28.99
CA THR A 3 -23.69 -5.47 -29.09
C THR A 3 -22.94 -5.65 -27.78
N PHE A 4 -21.85 -6.41 -27.80
CA PHE A 4 -20.95 -6.59 -26.68
C PHE A 4 -20.21 -5.27 -26.43
N LYS A 5 -20.51 -4.55 -25.35
CA LYS A 5 -19.72 -3.37 -24.97
C LYS A 5 -18.35 -3.85 -24.49
N ARG A 6 -17.35 -3.72 -25.36
CA ARG A 6 -15.94 -3.81 -24.98
C ARG A 6 -15.65 -2.60 -24.08
N PHE A 7 -15.49 -2.84 -22.78
CA PHE A 7 -14.95 -1.82 -21.87
C PHE A 7 -13.58 -1.41 -22.41
N LEU A 8 -13.41 -0.13 -22.72
CA LEU A 8 -12.11 0.42 -23.07
C LEU A 8 -11.26 0.47 -21.78
N LEU A 9 -10.05 -0.07 -21.86
CA LEU A 9 -9.05 -0.04 -20.80
C LEU A 9 -8.45 1.38 -20.75
N GLU A 10 -9.18 2.31 -20.14
CA GLU A 10 -8.70 3.67 -19.92
C GLU A 10 -8.25 3.85 -18.48
N TRP A 11 -7.06 4.41 -18.30
CA TRP A 11 -6.57 4.84 -17.00
C TRP A 11 -7.43 6.01 -16.51
N SER A 12 -7.95 5.89 -15.29
CA SER A 12 -8.67 6.97 -14.61
C SER A 12 -7.98 7.31 -13.29
N LYS A 13 -7.95 8.59 -12.95
CA LYS A 13 -7.44 9.04 -11.65
C LYS A 13 -8.42 8.65 -10.55
N THR A 14 -7.88 8.28 -9.40
CA THR A 14 -8.60 8.18 -8.13
C THR A 14 -8.40 9.47 -7.33
N SER A 15 -8.93 9.52 -6.11
CA SER A 15 -8.58 10.59 -5.17
C SER A 15 -7.07 10.58 -4.86
N VAL A 16 -6.54 11.71 -4.41
CA VAL A 16 -5.12 11.81 -4.04
C VAL A 16 -4.84 11.00 -2.77
N MET A 17 -3.67 10.35 -2.72
CA MET A 17 -3.14 9.80 -1.45
C MET A 17 -2.82 10.96 -0.49
N ASN A 18 -2.87 10.67 0.81
CA ASN A 18 -2.56 11.62 1.87
C ASN A 18 -1.07 11.98 1.89
N HIS A 19 -0.20 11.03 1.53
CA HIS A 19 1.24 11.27 1.42
C HIS A 19 1.80 10.84 0.06
N ALA A 20 2.49 11.77 -0.61
CA ALA A 20 3.28 11.45 -1.79
C ALA A 20 4.46 10.55 -1.39
N ARG A 21 4.67 9.44 -2.10
CA ARG A 21 5.67 8.42 -1.74
C ARG A 21 6.20 7.69 -2.97
N ARG A 22 7.49 7.31 -2.94
CA ARG A 22 8.12 6.32 -3.84
C ARG A 22 8.68 5.15 -3.05
N ALA A 23 9.03 4.04 -3.69
CA ALA A 23 9.60 2.86 -3.00
C ALA A 23 8.75 2.30 -1.83
N HIS A 24 7.45 2.60 -1.85
CA HIS A 24 6.46 1.96 -1.00
C HIS A 24 6.13 0.58 -1.56
N THR A 25 5.41 -0.24 -0.78
CA THR A 25 4.80 -1.47 -1.30
C THR A 25 3.32 -1.51 -1.00
N ALA A 26 2.59 -2.30 -1.78
CA ALA A 26 1.14 -2.42 -1.71
C ALA A 26 0.70 -3.89 -1.72
N SER A 27 -0.35 -4.22 -0.96
CA SER A 27 -1.00 -5.54 -0.99
C SER A 27 -2.51 -5.38 -1.10
N THR A 28 -3.16 -6.23 -1.90
CA THR A 28 -4.61 -6.34 -1.91
C THR A 28 -5.06 -7.18 -0.73
N LEU A 29 -6.02 -6.66 0.03
CA LEU A 29 -6.60 -7.33 1.18
C LEU A 29 -7.75 -8.25 0.74
N SER A 30 -8.16 -9.16 1.62
CA SER A 30 -9.25 -10.12 1.34
C SER A 30 -10.60 -9.46 1.02
N ASN A 31 -10.83 -8.24 1.52
CA ASN A 31 -12.02 -7.45 1.24
C ASN A 31 -11.93 -6.62 -0.07
N GLY A 32 -10.82 -6.73 -0.81
CA GLY A 32 -10.61 -6.00 -2.07
C GLY A 32 -9.99 -4.61 -1.93
N ASN A 33 -9.83 -4.09 -0.70
CA ASN A 33 -9.10 -2.85 -0.49
C ASN A 33 -7.60 -3.06 -0.73
N VAL A 34 -6.86 -1.97 -0.96
CA VAL A 34 -5.40 -2.02 -1.16
C VAL A 34 -4.72 -1.28 -0.03
N LEU A 35 -3.87 -1.97 0.73
CA LEU A 35 -3.02 -1.36 1.74
C LEU A 35 -1.69 -0.98 1.11
N VAL A 36 -1.33 0.29 1.21
CA VAL A 36 -0.02 0.84 0.83
C VAL A 36 0.74 1.18 2.10
N THR A 37 1.99 0.72 2.20
CA THR A 37 2.80 0.87 3.42
C THR A 37 4.15 1.51 3.11
N GLY A 38 4.60 2.40 4.00
CA GLY A 38 5.92 3.02 3.98
C GLY A 38 6.29 3.71 2.66
N GLY A 39 7.56 3.65 2.30
CA GLY A 39 8.14 4.36 1.16
C GLY A 39 8.83 5.64 1.57
N PHE A 40 9.25 6.43 0.59
CA PHE A 40 10.09 7.60 0.75
C PHE A 40 9.40 8.84 0.20
N ALA A 41 9.29 9.86 1.03
CA ALA A 41 8.85 11.20 0.67
C ALA A 41 10.01 12.18 0.82
N ARG A 42 9.95 13.08 1.82
CA ARG A 42 11.12 13.86 2.29
C ARG A 42 12.03 13.03 3.20
N HIS A 43 11.46 12.02 3.85
CA HIS A 43 12.09 11.04 4.72
C HIS A 43 11.46 9.66 4.45
N ALA A 44 12.02 8.60 5.03
CA ALA A 44 11.36 7.30 5.03
C ALA A 44 10.06 7.38 5.84
N LEU A 45 9.01 6.74 5.38
CA LEU A 45 7.70 6.78 6.01
C LEU A 45 7.46 5.48 6.77
N ASN A 46 6.79 5.59 7.90
CA ASN A 46 6.14 4.46 8.56
C ASN A 46 4.61 4.47 8.34
N ASP A 47 4.06 5.52 7.73
CA ASP A 47 2.62 5.63 7.48
C ASP A 47 2.08 4.60 6.49
N CYS A 48 0.87 4.13 6.78
CA CYS A 48 0.10 3.23 5.95
C CYS A 48 -1.19 3.91 5.48
N GLU A 49 -1.59 3.63 4.24
CA GLU A 49 -2.82 4.15 3.66
C GLU A 49 -3.63 3.03 3.02
N LEU A 50 -4.94 3.05 3.23
CA LEU A 50 -5.88 2.10 2.65
C LEU A 50 -6.63 2.79 1.50
N TYR A 51 -6.56 2.19 0.32
CA TYR A 51 -7.42 2.53 -0.80
C TYR A 51 -8.67 1.64 -0.79
N ASP A 52 -9.83 2.29 -0.82
CA ASP A 52 -11.13 1.65 -1.02
C ASP A 52 -11.59 1.86 -2.47
N PRO A 53 -11.60 0.82 -3.32
CA PRO A 53 -12.03 0.93 -4.71
C PRO A 53 -13.51 1.30 -4.89
N SER A 54 -14.37 1.02 -3.90
CA SER A 54 -15.81 1.29 -3.99
C SER A 54 -16.12 2.78 -3.89
N THR A 55 -15.33 3.50 -3.09
CA THR A 55 -15.45 4.95 -2.89
C THR A 55 -14.37 5.74 -3.64
N LYS A 56 -13.33 5.06 -4.15
CA LYS A 56 -12.12 5.66 -4.77
C LYS A 56 -11.41 6.64 -3.84
N THR A 57 -11.42 6.36 -2.54
CA THR A 57 -10.83 7.21 -1.51
C THR A 57 -9.61 6.55 -0.86
N TRP A 58 -8.76 7.39 -0.27
CA TRP A 58 -7.58 6.98 0.49
C TRP A 58 -7.73 7.42 1.94
N THR A 59 -7.49 6.50 2.87
CA THR A 59 -7.57 6.78 4.32
C THR A 59 -6.27 6.36 4.99
N THR A 60 -5.67 7.24 5.80
CA THR A 60 -4.53 6.86 6.66
C THR A 60 -4.99 5.87 7.72
N VAL A 61 -4.23 4.79 7.91
CA VAL A 61 -4.48 3.76 8.93
C VAL A 61 -3.27 3.62 9.87
N GLY A 62 -3.26 2.63 10.74
CA GLY A 62 -2.16 2.42 11.69
C GLY A 62 -0.79 2.36 11.00
N SER A 63 0.16 3.14 11.53
CA SER A 63 1.53 3.19 11.05
C SER A 63 2.35 2.00 11.53
N MET A 64 3.41 1.66 10.79
CA MET A 64 4.45 0.73 11.25
C MET A 64 5.23 1.36 12.41
N ASN A 65 5.86 0.51 13.22
CA ASN A 65 6.76 0.92 14.30
C ASN A 65 8.09 1.43 13.76
N GLU A 66 8.53 0.92 12.60
CA GLU A 66 9.75 1.37 11.92
C GLU A 66 9.42 2.04 10.59
N GLU A 67 10.17 3.06 10.23
CA GLU A 67 10.15 3.61 8.88
C GLU A 67 10.75 2.58 7.90
N ARG A 68 10.10 2.38 6.75
CA ARG A 68 10.56 1.39 5.78
C ARG A 68 10.44 1.90 4.36
N THR A 69 11.49 1.67 3.57
CA THR A 69 11.48 1.80 2.11
C THR A 69 11.93 0.48 1.50
N GLN A 70 11.42 0.15 0.30
CA GLN A 70 11.81 -1.07 -0.43
C GLN A 70 11.62 -2.37 0.37
N HIS A 71 10.73 -2.38 1.36
CA HIS A 71 10.31 -3.57 2.10
C HIS A 71 9.36 -4.42 1.26
N THR A 72 8.87 -5.53 1.82
CA THR A 72 7.77 -6.32 1.23
C THR A 72 6.55 -6.28 2.14
N VAL A 73 5.35 -6.29 1.56
CA VAL A 73 4.07 -6.41 2.27
C VAL A 73 3.27 -7.58 1.72
N SER A 74 2.89 -8.52 2.58
CA SER A 74 2.17 -9.74 2.22
C SER A 74 0.90 -9.91 3.04
N MET A 75 -0.24 -10.10 2.38
CA MET A 75 -1.46 -10.56 3.02
C MET A 75 -1.37 -12.05 3.37
N LEU A 76 -1.62 -12.39 4.63
CA LEU A 76 -1.64 -13.76 5.13
C LEU A 76 -3.03 -14.38 5.01
N LYS A 77 -3.11 -15.72 5.08
CA LYS A 77 -4.38 -16.45 4.95
C LYS A 77 -5.40 -16.15 6.05
N ASP A 78 -4.92 -15.76 7.23
CA ASP A 78 -5.75 -15.37 8.37
C ASP A 78 -6.19 -13.90 8.32
N GLY A 79 -5.87 -13.17 7.25
CA GLY A 79 -6.26 -11.78 7.04
C GLY A 79 -5.30 -10.75 7.63
N LYS A 80 -4.23 -11.19 8.29
CA LYS A 80 -3.17 -10.29 8.80
C LYS A 80 -2.24 -9.85 7.68
N VAL A 81 -1.53 -8.75 7.90
CA VAL A 81 -0.53 -8.26 6.96
C VAL A 81 0.85 -8.37 7.57
N LEU A 82 1.75 -9.07 6.89
CA LEU A 82 3.15 -9.18 7.26
C LEU A 82 3.99 -8.20 6.43
N VAL A 83 4.73 -7.32 7.10
CA VAL A 83 5.74 -6.44 6.52
C VAL A 83 7.12 -6.92 6.91
N THR A 84 8.02 -7.09 5.95
CA THR A 84 9.38 -7.60 6.21
C THR A 84 10.46 -6.76 5.56
N GLY A 85 11.55 -6.53 6.30
CA GLY A 85 12.78 -5.96 5.79
C GLY A 85 12.63 -4.52 5.30
N GLY A 86 13.35 -4.20 4.23
CA GLY A 86 13.48 -2.84 3.72
C GLY A 86 14.65 -2.09 4.36
N SER A 87 14.68 -0.78 4.15
CA SER A 87 15.70 0.09 4.72
C SER A 87 15.18 1.49 5.00
N TYR A 88 15.83 2.18 5.91
CA TYR A 88 15.63 3.60 6.18
C TYR A 88 16.99 4.24 6.51
N PHE A 89 17.28 5.42 5.95
CA PHE A 89 18.55 6.13 6.14
C PHE A 89 19.84 5.28 5.98
N GLY A 90 19.85 4.33 5.03
CA GLY A 90 21.00 3.45 4.80
C GLY A 90 21.16 2.30 5.80
N VAL A 91 20.23 2.17 6.75
CA VAL A 91 20.12 1.02 7.66
C VAL A 91 19.22 -0.03 7.01
N PHE A 92 19.74 -1.23 6.81
CA PHE A 92 18.94 -2.38 6.39
C PHE A 92 18.24 -2.99 7.60
N LEU A 93 16.95 -3.25 7.46
CA LEU A 93 16.14 -3.82 8.52
C LEU A 93 16.15 -5.35 8.43
N ASN A 94 16.49 -6.00 9.54
CA ASN A 94 16.31 -7.44 9.76
C ASN A 94 15.03 -7.75 10.55
N SER A 95 14.18 -6.75 10.74
CA SER A 95 12.91 -6.82 11.47
C SER A 95 11.73 -7.11 10.54
N ALA A 96 10.65 -7.58 11.14
CA ALA A 96 9.35 -7.75 10.52
C ALA A 96 8.25 -7.29 11.48
N GLU A 97 7.12 -6.88 10.92
CA GLU A 97 5.97 -6.37 11.65
C GLU A 97 4.68 -7.01 11.13
N LEU A 98 3.76 -7.27 12.04
CA LEU A 98 2.46 -7.88 11.75
C LEU A 98 1.35 -6.89 12.11
N TYR A 99 0.46 -6.64 11.16
CA TYR A 99 -0.76 -5.86 11.32
C TYR A 99 -1.99 -6.77 11.34
#